data_AF-A0A540UUJ1-F1
#
_entry.id   AF-A0A540UUJ1-F1
#
_cell.length_a   1.000
_cell.length_b   1.000
_cell.length_c   1.000
_cell.angle_alpha   90.00
_cell.angle_beta   90.00
_cell.angle_gamma   90.00
#
_symmetry.space_group_name_H-M   'P 1'
#
loop_
_entity.id
_entity.type
_entity.pdbx_description
1 polymer ?
#
loop_
_entity_poly.entity_id
_entity_poly.type
_entity_poly.pdbx_seq_one_letter_code
_entity_poly.pdbx_strand_id
1 'polypeptide(L)'
;MKSKTILTSLALLATSTMLIACSNNSNSTDGKSSPSTEQTSNVDSIENFIKNNKDRINSYRDNYYDSGMRSQNEKLQEEATKKGEQIYLTSEDVDPRLTQLKVEIGEYNHDTKRLEVKVTNNYSEDIIGTNDNNTDNNELRSGFTIKGYFMERTGIKPAETIMSVQFMESIKSGETITLNILMPYYEADRISGKQDYANAEMDSKYKLMDVDNESRLVYPNNDQGQLGMNAMSNYSNIFTETRLVFNEYPKEAYITDEEIVEYYNMMKD
;
A
#
# COMPACT_ATOMS: atom_id res chain seq x y z
N MET A 1 46.52 1.73 30.20
CA MET A 1 45.48 2.77 30.41
C MET A 1 44.20 2.34 29.70
N LYS A 2 43.14 2.13 30.51
CA LYS A 2 41.70 2.14 30.24
C LYS A 2 41.14 1.41 29.01
N SER A 3 40.70 0.18 29.25
CA SER A 3 39.55 -0.43 28.58
C SER A 3 38.31 0.47 28.70
N LYS A 4 37.55 0.64 27.61
CA LYS A 4 36.20 1.20 27.63
C LYS A 4 35.25 0.16 27.05
N THR A 5 34.55 -0.49 27.97
CA THR A 5 33.35 -1.28 27.78
C THR A 5 32.28 -0.41 27.11
N ILE A 6 31.71 -0.87 25.99
CA ILE A 6 30.51 -0.28 25.40
C ILE A 6 29.33 -0.92 26.11
N LEU A 7 28.66 -0.12 26.94
CA LEU A 7 27.39 -0.43 27.56
C LEU A 7 26.31 0.21 26.68
N THR A 8 25.62 -0.57 25.86
CA THR A 8 24.36 -0.13 25.24
C THR A 8 23.22 -0.79 25.99
N SER A 9 22.58 0.04 26.80
CA SER A 9 21.44 -0.25 27.66
C SER A 9 20.28 -0.84 26.88
N LEU A 10 19.82 -2.01 27.34
CA LEU A 10 18.55 -2.63 26.99
C LEU A 10 17.41 -1.75 27.54
N ALA A 11 16.68 -1.05 26.68
CA ALA A 11 15.44 -0.40 27.07
C ALA A 11 14.31 -1.42 26.98
N LEU A 12 13.85 -1.94 28.13
CA LEU A 12 12.58 -2.67 28.22
C LEU A 12 11.44 -1.67 28.01
N LEU A 13 10.71 -1.79 26.90
CA LEU A 13 9.39 -1.19 26.75
C LEU A 13 8.39 -2.04 27.55
N ALA A 14 8.08 -1.58 28.75
CA ALA A 14 6.96 -2.12 29.53
C ALA A 14 5.65 -1.69 28.85
N THR A 15 4.99 -2.63 28.18
CA THR A 15 3.64 -2.45 27.63
C THR A 15 2.64 -2.49 28.78
N SER A 16 2.18 -1.31 29.20
CA SER A 16 1.06 -1.19 30.14
C SER A 16 -0.23 -1.48 29.36
N THR A 17 -0.81 -2.67 29.55
CA THR A 17 -2.18 -2.96 29.11
C THR A 17 -3.16 -2.22 30.01
N MET A 18 -3.81 -1.17 29.49
CA MET A 18 -5.01 -0.64 30.13
C MET A 18 -6.20 -1.52 29.76
N LEU A 19 -6.55 -2.43 30.67
CA LEU A 19 -7.87 -3.05 30.70
C LEU A 19 -8.88 -2.01 31.23
N ILE A 20 -9.79 -1.56 30.38
CA ILE A 20 -10.97 -0.81 30.82
C ILE A 20 -11.99 -1.83 31.32
N ALA A 21 -11.98 -2.08 32.62
CA ALA A 21 -13.07 -2.75 33.32
C ALA A 21 -14.10 -1.69 33.73
N CYS A 22 -15.28 -1.71 33.11
CA CYS A 22 -16.46 -1.03 33.66
C CYS A 22 -17.11 -1.94 34.71
N SER A 23 -16.87 -1.61 35.98
CA SER A 23 -17.46 -2.14 37.20
C SER A 23 -17.49 -0.93 38.15
N ASN A 24 -18.55 -0.51 38.84
CA ASN A 24 -19.77 -1.10 39.37
C ASN A 24 -20.79 0.03 39.62
N ASN A 25 -22.09 -0.23 39.73
CA ASN A 25 -22.75 -0.39 41.05
C ASN A 25 -24.26 -0.60 40.92
N SER A 26 -24.69 -1.67 41.55
CA SER A 26 -26.06 -1.95 41.96
C SER A 26 -26.56 -0.91 42.96
N ASN A 27 -27.71 -0.29 42.68
CA ASN A 27 -28.66 0.13 43.70
C ASN A 27 -30.06 -0.17 43.18
N SER A 28 -30.72 -1.11 43.83
CA SER A 28 -32.13 -1.45 43.66
C SER A 28 -33.03 -0.41 44.33
N THR A 29 -34.03 0.09 43.63
CA THR A 29 -35.32 0.50 44.22
C THR A 29 -36.42 0.37 43.16
N ASP A 30 -37.56 -0.10 43.63
CA ASP A 30 -38.70 -0.69 42.91
C ASP A 30 -39.41 0.19 41.87
N GLY A 31 -40.04 -0.50 40.91
CA GLY A 31 -41.42 -0.20 40.55
C GLY A 31 -41.67 0.61 39.28
N LYS A 32 -41.62 -0.06 38.12
CA LYS A 32 -42.71 -0.13 37.13
C LYS A 32 -42.20 -0.87 35.89
N SER A 33 -42.72 -2.08 35.71
CA SER A 33 -42.64 -2.85 34.48
C SER A 33 -43.21 -2.03 33.32
N SER A 34 -42.31 -1.46 32.53
CA SER A 34 -42.58 -1.09 31.14
C SER A 34 -41.99 -2.20 30.28
N PRO A 35 -42.71 -2.75 29.29
CA PRO A 35 -42.15 -3.73 28.39
C PRO A 35 -41.11 -3.01 27.51
N SER A 36 -39.87 -2.94 27.98
CA SER A 36 -38.75 -2.60 27.13
C SER A 36 -38.52 -3.84 26.27
N THR A 37 -39.11 -3.82 25.09
CA THR A 37 -38.68 -4.60 23.95
C THR A 37 -37.16 -4.68 23.96
N GLU A 38 -36.62 -5.87 24.19
CA GLU A 38 -35.30 -6.21 23.68
C GLU A 38 -35.32 -5.79 22.21
N GLN A 39 -34.56 -4.74 21.88
CA GLN A 39 -34.37 -4.32 20.51
C GLN A 39 -33.48 -5.38 19.85
N THR A 40 -34.08 -6.51 19.50
CA THR A 40 -33.60 -7.38 18.43
C THR A 40 -33.81 -6.63 17.11
N SER A 41 -32.93 -5.69 16.78
CA SER A 41 -32.98 -4.98 15.51
C SER A 41 -31.57 -4.55 15.09
N ASN A 42 -30.80 -5.48 14.52
CA ASN A 42 -29.76 -5.15 13.54
C ASN A 42 -29.15 -6.38 12.86
N VAL A 43 -29.13 -7.55 13.50
CA VAL A 43 -28.60 -8.79 12.89
C VAL A 43 -29.42 -9.20 11.67
N ASP A 44 -30.76 -9.11 11.76
CA ASP A 44 -31.67 -9.36 10.61
C ASP A 44 -31.50 -8.34 9.46
N SER A 45 -30.81 -7.20 9.65
CA SER A 45 -30.62 -6.20 8.58
C SER A 45 -29.34 -6.40 7.78
N ILE A 46 -28.22 -6.79 8.42
CA ILE A 46 -26.94 -6.94 7.73
C ILE A 46 -26.90 -8.24 6.92
N GLU A 47 -27.40 -9.34 7.48
CA GLU A 47 -27.47 -10.62 6.76
C GLU A 47 -28.35 -10.51 5.51
N ASN A 48 -29.51 -9.84 5.63
CA ASN A 48 -30.38 -9.57 4.49
C ASN A 48 -29.74 -8.60 3.49
N PHE A 49 -29.03 -7.58 3.96
CA PHE A 49 -28.27 -6.68 3.09
C PHE A 49 -27.22 -7.43 2.29
N ILE A 50 -26.40 -8.25 2.96
CA ILE A 50 -25.33 -9.05 2.34
C ILE A 50 -25.91 -9.99 1.29
N LYS A 51 -26.96 -10.73 1.66
CA LYS A 51 -27.66 -11.64 0.74
C LYS A 51 -28.15 -10.94 -0.53
N ASN A 52 -28.67 -9.73 -0.41
CA ASN A 52 -29.22 -8.95 -1.52
C ASN A 52 -28.16 -8.17 -2.33
N ASN A 53 -26.94 -8.01 -1.80
CA ASN A 53 -25.89 -7.17 -2.39
C ASN A 53 -24.59 -7.94 -2.67
N LYS A 54 -24.64 -9.27 -2.79
CA LYS A 54 -23.44 -10.12 -2.90
C LYS A 54 -22.47 -9.69 -4.01
N ASP A 55 -22.97 -9.39 -5.21
CA ASP A 55 -22.12 -8.96 -6.33
C ASP A 55 -21.49 -7.60 -6.08
N ARG A 56 -22.24 -6.67 -5.47
CA ARG A 56 -21.71 -5.36 -5.05
C ARG A 56 -20.61 -5.57 -4.01
N ILE A 57 -20.83 -6.38 -2.99
CA ILE A 57 -19.85 -6.68 -1.95
C ILE A 57 -18.58 -7.28 -2.54
N ASN A 58 -18.70 -8.23 -3.49
CA ASN A 58 -17.55 -8.79 -4.19
C ASN A 58 -16.75 -7.71 -4.96
N SER A 59 -17.43 -6.82 -5.68
CA SER A 59 -16.76 -5.71 -6.37
C SER A 59 -16.04 -4.76 -5.40
N TYR A 60 -16.63 -4.47 -4.24
CA TYR A 60 -15.98 -3.66 -3.21
C TYR A 60 -14.81 -4.39 -2.55
N ARG A 61 -14.88 -5.72 -2.43
CA ARG A 61 -13.75 -6.55 -2.01
C ARG A 61 -12.60 -6.52 -3.00
N ASP A 62 -12.87 -6.57 -4.29
CA ASP A 62 -11.83 -6.38 -5.31
C ASP A 62 -11.19 -5.00 -5.18
N ASN A 63 -12.00 -3.95 -5.01
CA ASN A 63 -11.52 -2.58 -4.80
C ASN A 63 -10.66 -2.42 -3.54
N TYR A 64 -10.93 -3.22 -2.49
CA TYR A 64 -10.15 -3.22 -1.25
C TYR A 64 -8.71 -3.67 -1.51
N TYR A 65 -8.50 -4.75 -2.27
CA TYR A 65 -7.16 -5.22 -2.64
C TYR A 65 -6.51 -4.34 -3.73
N ASP A 66 -7.32 -3.77 -4.62
CA ASP A 66 -6.85 -2.92 -5.72
C ASP A 66 -6.35 -1.55 -5.23
N SER A 67 -7.07 -0.94 -4.29
CA SER A 67 -6.87 0.47 -3.95
C SER A 67 -7.02 0.79 -2.46
N GLY A 68 -7.23 -0.21 -1.60
CA GLY A 68 -7.43 -0.03 -0.17
C GLY A 68 -6.25 0.67 0.50
N MET A 69 -5.01 0.26 0.19
CA MET A 69 -3.81 0.85 0.79
C MET A 69 -3.67 2.34 0.43
N ARG A 70 -3.86 2.68 -0.85
CA ARG A 70 -3.88 4.08 -1.31
C ARG A 70 -4.96 4.88 -0.59
N SER A 71 -6.18 4.35 -0.52
CA SER A 71 -7.32 5.04 0.09
C SER A 71 -7.10 5.32 1.59
N GLN A 72 -6.48 4.37 2.32
CA GLN A 72 -6.13 4.53 3.73
C GLN A 72 -5.03 5.58 3.91
N ASN A 73 -3.96 5.52 3.09
CA ASN A 73 -2.88 6.50 3.11
C ASN A 73 -3.34 7.92 2.79
N GLU A 74 -4.23 8.08 1.81
CA GLU A 74 -4.83 9.37 1.46
C GLU A 74 -5.65 9.93 2.63
N LYS A 75 -6.49 9.10 3.26
CA LYS A 75 -7.28 9.50 4.42
C LYS A 75 -6.40 9.95 5.59
N LEU A 76 -5.34 9.21 5.91
CA LEU A 76 -4.39 9.58 6.97
C LEU A 76 -3.71 10.94 6.66
N GLN A 77 -3.28 11.14 5.42
CA GLN A 77 -2.68 12.42 5.00
C GLN A 77 -3.67 13.57 5.08
N GLU A 78 -4.93 13.37 4.67
CA GLU A 78 -5.98 14.38 4.78
C GLU A 78 -6.25 14.76 6.24
N GLU A 79 -6.34 13.77 7.13
CA GLU A 79 -6.57 13.99 8.55
C GLU A 79 -5.41 14.77 9.21
N ALA A 80 -4.17 14.40 8.88
CA ALA A 80 -2.99 15.11 9.33
C ALA A 80 -2.94 16.56 8.80
N THR A 81 -3.25 16.74 7.52
CA THR A 81 -3.29 18.07 6.88
C THR A 81 -4.34 18.95 7.54
N LYS A 82 -5.53 18.42 7.85
CA LYS A 82 -6.59 19.14 8.58
C LYS A 82 -6.15 19.57 9.98
N LYS A 83 -5.25 18.83 10.63
CA LYS A 83 -4.64 19.15 11.93
C LYS A 83 -3.41 20.05 11.83
N GLY A 84 -2.91 20.32 10.62
CA GLY A 84 -1.68 21.07 10.42
C GLY A 84 -0.41 20.27 10.73
N GLU A 85 -0.47 18.94 10.71
CA GLU A 85 0.61 18.04 11.12
C GLU A 85 1.26 17.36 9.92
N GLN A 86 2.59 17.13 10.01
CA GLN A 86 3.29 16.26 9.08
C GLN A 86 3.14 14.81 9.55
N ILE A 87 2.85 13.90 8.61
CA ILE A 87 2.95 12.45 8.84
C ILE A 87 3.93 11.83 7.87
N TYR A 88 4.53 10.72 8.28
CA TYR A 88 5.42 9.90 7.48
C TYR A 88 4.85 8.49 7.45
N LEU A 89 4.28 8.13 6.32
CA LEU A 89 3.60 6.85 6.16
C LEU A 89 4.58 5.69 6.09
N THR A 90 4.16 4.57 6.64
CA THR A 90 4.83 3.28 6.67
C THR A 90 3.81 2.18 6.35
N SER A 91 4.28 0.95 6.14
CA SER A 91 3.38 -0.19 5.96
C SER A 91 2.56 -0.51 7.23
N GLU A 92 2.98 -0.05 8.40
CA GLU A 92 2.27 -0.30 9.67
C GLU A 92 1.03 0.60 9.84
N ASP A 93 0.89 1.65 9.02
CA ASP A 93 -0.21 2.61 9.09
C ASP A 93 -1.49 2.15 8.37
N VAL A 94 -1.41 1.04 7.62
CA VAL A 94 -2.51 0.48 6.83
C VAL A 94 -2.89 -0.92 7.31
N ASP A 95 -4.01 -1.44 6.81
CA ASP A 95 -4.45 -2.80 7.11
C ASP A 95 -3.36 -3.83 6.75
N PRO A 96 -2.86 -4.63 7.71
CA PRO A 96 -1.80 -5.62 7.48
C PRO A 96 -2.14 -6.69 6.43
N ARG A 97 -3.43 -6.88 6.11
CA ARG A 97 -3.87 -7.78 5.03
C ARG A 97 -3.44 -7.26 3.66
N LEU A 98 -3.19 -5.96 3.51
CA LEU A 98 -2.76 -5.32 2.26
C LEU A 98 -1.23 -5.24 2.11
N THR A 99 -0.46 -5.67 3.12
CA THR A 99 0.99 -5.45 3.17
C THR A 99 1.82 -6.73 3.00
N GLN A 100 1.22 -7.85 2.60
CA GLN A 100 1.94 -9.12 2.47
C GLN A 100 2.75 -9.20 1.17
N LEU A 101 2.47 -8.33 0.18
CA LEU A 101 3.40 -8.08 -0.92
C LEU A 101 4.54 -7.18 -0.42
N LYS A 102 5.68 -7.79 -0.09
CA LYS A 102 6.84 -7.06 0.40
C LYS A 102 7.65 -6.53 -0.78
N VAL A 103 7.85 -5.21 -0.81
CA VAL A 103 8.66 -4.54 -1.83
C VAL A 103 9.89 -3.92 -1.17
N GLU A 104 11.08 -4.37 -1.57
CA GLU A 104 12.37 -3.91 -1.06
C GLU A 104 13.13 -3.19 -2.17
N ILE A 105 13.35 -1.89 -1.98
CA ILE A 105 14.11 -1.06 -2.92
C ILE A 105 15.60 -1.26 -2.63
N GLY A 106 16.31 -1.79 -3.62
CA GLY A 106 17.73 -2.09 -3.56
C GLY A 106 18.62 -0.97 -4.11
N GLU A 107 19.79 -1.37 -4.61
CA GLU A 107 20.80 -0.45 -5.13
C GLU A 107 20.50 -0.04 -6.58
N TYR A 108 21.00 1.14 -6.95
CA TYR A 108 21.00 1.62 -8.33
C TYR A 108 22.27 1.20 -9.06
N ASN A 109 22.08 0.59 -10.23
CA ASN A 109 23.17 0.23 -11.13
C ASN A 109 23.43 1.37 -12.13
N HIS A 110 24.59 2.02 -11.99
CA HIS A 110 25.01 3.11 -12.87
C HIS A 110 25.28 2.70 -14.32
N ASP A 111 25.65 1.44 -14.59
CA ASP A 111 25.97 0.99 -15.94
C ASP A 111 24.70 0.71 -16.74
N THR A 112 23.71 0.10 -16.10
CA THR A 112 22.43 -0.26 -16.73
C THR A 112 21.34 0.79 -16.53
N LYS A 113 21.61 1.82 -15.69
CA LYS A 113 20.68 2.89 -15.32
C LYS A 113 19.40 2.40 -14.65
N ARG A 114 19.49 1.27 -13.93
CA ARG A 114 18.35 0.54 -13.35
C ARG A 114 18.39 0.51 -11.84
N LEU A 115 17.21 0.58 -11.24
CA LEU A 115 16.97 0.36 -9.83
C LEU A 115 16.61 -1.11 -9.60
N GLU A 116 17.38 -1.80 -8.76
CA GLU A 116 16.99 -3.13 -8.31
C GLU A 116 15.84 -3.03 -7.31
N VAL A 117 14.76 -3.79 -7.52
CA VAL A 117 13.65 -3.92 -6.58
C VAL A 117 13.32 -5.39 -6.39
N LYS A 118 13.36 -5.87 -5.16
CA LYS A 118 12.94 -7.23 -4.80
C LYS A 118 11.49 -7.21 -4.36
N VAL A 119 10.71 -8.14 -4.90
CA VAL A 119 9.28 -8.25 -4.62
C VAL A 119 9.01 -9.67 -4.14
N THR A 120 8.52 -9.80 -2.91
CA THR A 120 8.17 -11.09 -2.31
C THR A 120 6.67 -11.16 -2.10
N ASN A 121 6.03 -12.15 -2.75
CA ASN A 121 4.64 -12.47 -2.50
C ASN A 121 4.53 -13.37 -1.25
N ASN A 122 4.14 -12.81 -0.11
CA ASN A 122 3.88 -13.61 1.10
C ASN A 122 2.41 -14.03 1.24
N TYR A 123 1.58 -13.81 0.22
CA TYR A 123 0.22 -14.32 0.21
C TYR A 123 0.19 -15.82 -0.07
N SER A 124 -0.87 -16.50 0.38
CA SER A 124 -1.15 -17.90 0.05
C SER A 124 -1.61 -18.11 -1.40
N GLU A 125 -1.86 -17.02 -2.12
CA GLU A 125 -2.41 -17.00 -3.48
C GLU A 125 -1.48 -16.28 -4.44
N ASP A 126 -1.60 -16.62 -5.72
CA ASP A 126 -0.85 -15.96 -6.79
C ASP A 126 -1.34 -14.52 -6.97
N ILE A 127 -0.40 -13.58 -7.08
CA ILE A 127 -0.69 -12.20 -7.48
C ILE A 127 -0.69 -12.16 -9.01
N ILE A 128 -1.82 -11.77 -9.59
CA ILE A 128 -2.06 -11.87 -11.03
C ILE A 128 -1.39 -10.72 -11.77
N GLY A 129 -0.50 -11.06 -12.70
CA GLY A 129 0.17 -10.12 -13.60
C GLY A 129 -0.69 -9.77 -14.81
N THR A 130 -0.25 -8.76 -15.56
CA THR A 130 -1.01 -8.23 -16.71
C THR A 130 -1.27 -9.28 -17.79
N ASN A 131 -0.30 -10.15 -18.10
CA ASN A 131 -0.42 -11.14 -19.18
C ASN A 131 -1.38 -12.29 -18.85
N ASP A 132 -1.60 -12.55 -17.56
CA ASP A 132 -2.45 -13.65 -17.08
C ASP A 132 -3.81 -13.16 -16.60
N ASN A 133 -4.07 -11.84 -16.67
CA ASN A 133 -5.33 -11.28 -16.23
C ASN A 133 -6.43 -11.57 -17.27
N ASN A 134 -7.34 -12.48 -16.93
CA ASN A 134 -8.47 -12.87 -17.75
C ASN A 134 -9.70 -11.94 -17.59
N THR A 135 -9.62 -10.89 -16.75
CA THR A 135 -10.72 -9.93 -16.65
C THR A 135 -10.70 -8.99 -17.85
N ASP A 136 -11.81 -8.86 -18.57
CA ASP A 136 -12.01 -7.91 -19.69
C ASP A 136 -11.73 -6.45 -19.29
N ASN A 137 -11.61 -6.17 -17.99
CA ASN A 137 -11.31 -4.86 -17.45
C ASN A 137 -9.79 -4.66 -17.35
N ASN A 138 -9.20 -4.16 -18.43
CA ASN A 138 -7.78 -3.78 -18.59
C ASN A 138 -7.21 -2.84 -17.50
N GLU A 139 -8.05 -2.35 -16.58
CA GLU A 139 -7.69 -1.44 -15.51
C GLU A 139 -7.17 -2.13 -14.27
N LEU A 140 -7.61 -3.35 -13.91
CA LEU A 140 -7.15 -4.06 -12.70
C LEU A 140 -5.80 -4.71 -12.98
N ARG A 141 -4.72 -4.20 -12.37
CA ARG A 141 -3.36 -4.71 -12.63
C ARG A 141 -2.55 -4.71 -11.36
N SER A 142 -2.02 -5.87 -10.99
CA SER A 142 -1.14 -5.97 -9.84
C SER A 142 0.15 -5.20 -10.04
N GLY A 143 0.63 -4.59 -8.98
CA GLY A 143 1.82 -3.76 -9.03
C GLY A 143 2.04 -3.01 -7.73
N PHE A 144 2.96 -2.06 -7.79
CA PHE A 144 3.23 -1.18 -6.67
C PHE A 144 3.63 0.21 -7.15
N THR A 145 3.39 1.19 -6.30
CA THR A 145 3.82 2.57 -6.49
C THR A 145 4.83 2.91 -5.41
N ILE A 146 6.02 3.35 -5.80
CA ILE A 146 7.00 3.93 -4.89
C ILE A 146 6.62 5.39 -4.68
N LYS A 147 6.51 5.78 -3.40
CA LYS A 147 6.22 7.15 -2.98
C LYS A 147 7.29 7.64 -2.02
N GLY A 148 7.38 8.95 -1.88
CA GLY A 148 8.25 9.57 -0.89
C GLY A 148 7.93 11.03 -0.67
N TYR A 149 8.66 11.65 0.24
CA TYR A 149 8.46 13.04 0.62
C TYR A 149 9.62 13.88 0.11
N PHE A 150 9.33 14.81 -0.81
CA PHE A 150 10.35 15.70 -1.38
C PHE A 150 10.98 16.57 -0.29
N MET A 151 12.28 16.43 -0.09
CA MET A 151 12.97 16.96 1.09
C MET A 151 13.00 18.49 1.14
N GLU A 152 13.07 19.16 -0.02
CA GLU A 152 13.23 20.62 -0.10
C GLU A 152 11.90 21.39 0.01
N ARG A 153 10.75 20.71 -0.02
CA ARG A 153 9.46 21.38 0.12
C ARG A 153 9.29 21.96 1.52
N THR A 154 8.85 23.22 1.61
CA THR A 154 8.56 23.88 2.88
C THR A 154 7.13 23.59 3.37
N GLY A 155 6.91 23.55 4.69
CA GLY A 155 5.60 23.29 5.28
C GLY A 155 5.26 21.80 5.32
N ILE A 156 3.96 21.48 5.29
CA ILE A 156 3.48 20.09 5.24
C ILE A 156 3.78 19.53 3.85
N LYS A 157 4.55 18.45 3.83
CA LYS A 157 4.99 17.75 2.63
C LYS A 157 3.98 16.65 2.32
N PRO A 158 3.29 16.70 1.17
CA PRO A 158 2.50 15.56 0.71
C PRO A 158 3.44 14.41 0.33
N ALA A 159 2.97 13.17 0.45
CA ALA A 159 3.63 12.07 -0.21
C ALA A 159 3.43 12.20 -1.73
N GLU A 160 4.51 12.10 -2.48
CA GLU A 160 4.50 12.20 -3.94
C GLU A 160 4.79 10.84 -4.55
N THR A 161 4.11 10.54 -5.66
CA THR A 161 4.44 9.39 -6.49
C THR A 161 5.78 9.62 -7.16
N ILE A 162 6.71 8.71 -6.91
CA ILE A 162 8.03 8.68 -7.54
C ILE A 162 7.96 7.83 -8.81
N MET A 163 7.39 6.63 -8.68
CA MET A 163 7.33 5.67 -9.78
C MET A 163 6.19 4.68 -9.55
N SER A 164 5.50 4.30 -10.62
CA SER A 164 4.43 3.29 -10.60
C SER A 164 4.81 2.11 -11.50
N VAL A 165 4.73 0.90 -10.96
CA VAL A 165 5.21 -0.33 -11.60
C VAL A 165 4.09 -1.35 -11.64
N GLN A 166 3.84 -1.93 -12.81
CA GLN A 166 2.92 -3.05 -13.00
C GLN A 166 3.69 -4.33 -13.27
N PHE A 167 3.21 -5.44 -12.74
CA PHE A 167 3.74 -6.77 -13.05
C PHE A 167 3.21 -7.23 -14.40
N MET A 168 4.12 -7.70 -15.26
CA MET A 168 3.73 -8.31 -16.54
C MET A 168 3.31 -9.77 -16.35
N GLU A 169 4.07 -10.52 -15.55
CA GLU A 169 3.80 -11.91 -15.21
C GLU A 169 3.24 -12.04 -13.79
N SER A 170 2.47 -13.09 -13.53
CA SER A 170 1.98 -13.37 -12.18
C SER A 170 3.12 -13.78 -11.24
N ILE A 171 3.03 -13.40 -9.98
CA ILE A 171 3.99 -13.77 -8.93
C ILE A 171 3.37 -14.87 -8.07
N LYS A 172 4.00 -16.05 -8.06
CA LYS A 172 3.45 -17.21 -7.36
C LYS A 172 3.46 -17.03 -5.84
N SER A 173 2.54 -17.69 -5.16
CA SER A 173 2.52 -17.74 -3.69
C SER A 173 3.90 -18.12 -3.13
N GLY A 174 4.45 -17.32 -2.22
CA GLY A 174 5.76 -17.52 -1.60
C GLY A 174 6.96 -17.18 -2.48
N GLU A 175 6.75 -16.73 -3.72
CA GLU A 175 7.83 -16.41 -4.64
C GLU A 175 8.46 -15.05 -4.33
N THR A 176 9.77 -14.95 -4.58
CA THR A 176 10.48 -13.67 -4.65
C THR A 176 11.02 -13.46 -6.05
N ILE A 177 10.66 -12.36 -6.67
CA ILE A 177 11.21 -11.91 -7.95
C ILE A 177 12.12 -10.70 -7.75
N THR A 178 13.01 -10.46 -8.70
CA THR A 178 13.83 -9.24 -8.76
C THR A 178 13.54 -8.50 -10.05
N LEU A 179 13.12 -7.24 -9.92
CA LEU A 179 12.89 -6.31 -11.01
C LEU A 179 14.08 -5.37 -11.12
N ASN A 180 14.62 -5.21 -12.33
CA ASN A 180 15.67 -4.24 -12.63
C ASN A 180 15.05 -3.11 -13.44
N ILE A 181 14.50 -2.11 -12.74
CA ILE A 181 13.62 -1.12 -13.31
C ILE A 181 14.42 0.04 -13.88
N LEU A 182 14.29 0.29 -15.19
CA LEU A 182 14.91 1.44 -15.84
C LEU A 182 14.34 2.74 -15.26
N MET A 183 15.20 3.68 -14.85
CA MET A 183 14.68 4.94 -14.28
C MET A 183 13.85 5.71 -15.33
N PRO A 184 12.77 6.43 -14.94
CA PRO A 184 11.80 6.98 -15.88
C PRO A 184 12.39 7.92 -16.92
N TYR A 185 13.42 8.70 -16.57
CA TYR A 185 14.15 9.53 -17.54
C TYR A 185 14.72 8.71 -18.72
N TYR A 186 15.35 7.57 -18.44
CA TYR A 186 15.97 6.74 -19.48
C TYR A 186 14.92 5.94 -20.27
N GLU A 187 13.82 5.56 -19.62
CA GLU A 187 12.67 4.98 -20.30
C GLU A 187 12.04 5.98 -21.29
N ALA A 188 11.92 7.26 -20.90
CA ALA A 188 11.46 8.33 -21.78
C ALA A 188 12.40 8.58 -22.97
N ASP A 189 13.71 8.59 -22.74
CA ASP A 189 14.70 8.70 -23.81
C ASP A 189 14.63 7.51 -24.79
N ARG A 190 14.33 6.30 -24.29
CA ARG A 190 14.06 5.11 -25.10
C ARG A 190 12.81 5.27 -25.95
N ILE A 191 11.69 5.66 -25.33
CA ILE A 191 10.39 5.86 -26.03
C ILE A 191 10.51 6.93 -27.12
N SER A 192 11.23 8.02 -26.84
CA SER A 192 11.47 9.10 -27.80
C SER A 192 12.50 8.77 -28.88
N GLY A 193 13.16 7.61 -28.80
CA GLY A 193 14.15 7.15 -29.78
C GLY A 193 15.48 7.88 -29.71
N LYS A 194 15.77 8.63 -28.64
CA LYS A 194 17.03 9.37 -28.48
C LYS A 194 18.20 8.45 -28.16
N GLN A 195 17.98 7.45 -27.30
CA GLN A 195 18.98 6.47 -26.92
C GLN A 195 18.31 5.16 -26.55
N ASP A 196 18.92 4.05 -26.96
CA ASP A 196 18.41 2.73 -26.65
C ASP A 196 19.00 2.22 -25.33
N TYR A 197 18.12 1.97 -24.37
CA TYR A 197 18.41 1.37 -23.07
C TYR A 197 17.69 0.02 -22.89
N ALA A 198 17.17 -0.56 -23.99
CA ALA A 198 16.40 -1.78 -23.97
C ALA A 198 17.22 -2.97 -23.46
N ASN A 199 16.57 -3.77 -22.64
CA ASN A 199 17.01 -5.09 -22.24
C ASN A 199 15.78 -5.99 -22.18
N ALA A 200 15.57 -6.80 -23.23
CA ALA A 200 14.35 -7.59 -23.39
C ALA A 200 14.06 -8.51 -22.21
N GLU A 201 15.09 -9.09 -21.58
CA GLU A 201 14.93 -9.99 -20.42
C GLU A 201 14.47 -9.23 -19.16
N MET A 202 15.03 -8.04 -18.92
CA MET A 202 14.67 -7.23 -17.75
C MET A 202 13.33 -6.52 -17.95
N ASP A 203 13.10 -5.98 -19.16
CA ASP A 203 11.96 -5.14 -19.50
C ASP A 203 10.67 -5.94 -19.71
N SER A 204 10.75 -7.24 -20.00
CA SER A 204 9.55 -8.07 -20.13
C SER A 204 8.83 -8.33 -18.81
N LYS A 205 9.50 -8.09 -17.67
CA LYS A 205 8.99 -8.45 -16.33
C LYS A 205 8.05 -7.40 -15.73
N TYR A 206 8.16 -6.15 -16.17
CA TYR A 206 7.40 -5.04 -15.61
C TYR A 206 6.98 -4.04 -16.69
N LYS A 207 5.99 -3.23 -16.34
CA LYS A 207 5.65 -2.02 -17.09
C LYS A 207 5.70 -0.81 -16.18
N LEU A 208 6.43 0.21 -16.60
CA LEU A 208 6.37 1.52 -15.96
C LEU A 208 5.12 2.25 -16.41
N MET A 209 4.42 2.84 -15.45
CA MET A 209 3.23 3.63 -15.68
C MET A 209 3.57 5.11 -15.68
N ASP A 210 2.78 5.88 -16.44
CA ASP A 210 2.87 7.34 -16.52
C ASP A 210 4.25 7.87 -16.94
N VAL A 211 4.97 7.10 -17.77
CA VAL A 211 6.22 7.55 -18.39
C VAL A 211 5.94 8.11 -19.77
N ASP A 212 6.37 9.34 -19.98
CA ASP A 212 6.31 10.08 -21.22
C ASP A 212 7.65 10.78 -21.52
N ASN A 213 7.72 11.47 -22.65
CA ASN A 213 8.93 12.19 -23.07
C ASN A 213 9.33 13.35 -22.13
N GLU A 214 8.47 13.72 -21.17
CA GLU A 214 8.72 14.75 -20.18
C GLU A 214 9.15 14.18 -18.83
N SER A 215 9.20 12.86 -18.67
CA SER A 215 9.63 12.20 -17.44
C SER A 215 11.11 12.47 -17.16
N ARG A 216 11.41 12.99 -15.96
CA ARG A 216 12.77 13.46 -15.59
C ARG A 216 13.42 12.70 -14.46
N LEU A 217 12.74 11.71 -13.89
CA LEU A 217 13.24 11.04 -12.69
C LEU A 217 14.50 10.21 -12.99
N VAL A 218 15.58 10.53 -12.27
CA VAL A 218 16.84 9.79 -12.21
C VAL A 218 17.13 9.38 -10.76
N TYR A 219 18.03 8.41 -10.53
CA TYR A 219 18.32 7.95 -9.16
C TYR A 219 19.31 8.89 -8.44
N PRO A 220 20.58 9.01 -8.88
CA PRO A 220 21.48 10.05 -8.37
C PRO A 220 21.41 11.33 -9.22
N ASN A 221 21.73 12.48 -8.61
CA ASN A 221 21.80 13.78 -9.31
C ASN A 221 22.82 13.83 -10.49
N ASN A 222 23.69 12.82 -10.67
CA ASN A 222 24.99 13.01 -11.33
C ASN A 222 25.29 12.21 -12.61
N ASP A 223 24.30 11.89 -13.44
CA ASP A 223 24.55 11.56 -14.87
C ASP A 223 24.00 12.63 -15.83
N GLN A 224 22.98 13.39 -15.40
CA GLN A 224 22.19 14.28 -16.28
C GLN A 224 22.01 15.70 -15.73
N GLY A 225 22.62 16.04 -14.59
CA GLY A 225 22.49 17.37 -13.97
C GLY A 225 21.06 17.72 -13.53
N GLN A 226 20.21 16.71 -13.32
CA GLN A 226 18.85 16.89 -12.80
C GLN A 226 18.92 17.31 -11.33
N LEU A 227 18.03 18.23 -10.94
CA LEU A 227 17.95 18.79 -9.58
C LEU A 227 16.49 18.76 -9.09
N GLY A 228 16.30 18.84 -7.77
CA GLY A 228 14.98 18.91 -7.14
C GLY A 228 14.18 17.61 -7.30
N MET A 229 12.89 17.73 -7.62
CA MET A 229 11.94 16.58 -7.71
C MET A 229 12.32 15.54 -8.79
N ASN A 230 13.23 15.89 -9.69
CA ASN A 230 13.68 14.98 -10.76
C ASN A 230 14.72 13.95 -10.28
N ALA A 231 15.13 13.96 -9.02
CA ALA A 231 16.05 12.97 -8.48
C ALA A 231 15.45 12.22 -7.31
N MET A 232 15.40 10.89 -7.41
CA MET A 232 14.89 10.00 -6.35
C MET A 232 15.66 10.20 -5.04
N SER A 233 16.96 10.50 -5.13
CA SER A 233 17.80 10.84 -3.97
C SER A 233 17.37 12.10 -3.19
N ASN A 234 16.49 12.94 -3.75
CA ASN A 234 15.93 14.11 -3.05
C ASN A 234 14.61 13.80 -2.30
N TYR A 235 14.21 12.53 -2.25
CA TYR A 235 13.05 12.06 -1.50
C TYR A 235 13.49 11.35 -0.22
N SER A 236 12.73 11.58 0.85
CA SER A 236 12.89 10.92 2.15
C SER A 236 11.67 10.07 2.46
N ASN A 237 11.81 9.15 3.43
CA ASN A 237 10.75 8.24 3.87
C ASN A 237 10.06 7.56 2.66
N ILE A 238 10.85 6.79 1.92
CA ILE A 238 10.38 6.04 0.76
C ILE A 238 9.52 4.87 1.26
N PHE A 239 8.31 4.75 0.72
CA PHE A 239 7.38 3.67 1.02
C PHE A 239 6.66 3.24 -0.25
N THR A 240 5.92 2.15 -0.17
CA THR A 240 5.19 1.60 -1.32
C THR A 240 3.70 1.51 -1.06
N GLU A 241 2.91 1.75 -2.09
CA GLU A 241 1.49 1.42 -2.14
C GLU A 241 1.29 0.26 -3.10
N THR A 242 0.62 -0.81 -2.65
CA THR A 242 0.39 -1.99 -3.49
C THR A 242 -0.99 -1.96 -4.10
N ARG A 243 -1.08 -2.54 -5.30
CA ARG A 243 -2.31 -2.84 -6.02
C ARG A 243 -2.32 -4.33 -6.29
N LEU A 244 -3.34 -5.03 -5.83
CA LEU A 244 -3.34 -6.48 -5.80
C LEU A 244 -4.58 -7.04 -6.50
N VAL A 245 -4.35 -7.99 -7.41
CA VAL A 245 -5.38 -8.76 -8.08
C VAL A 245 -5.10 -10.23 -7.82
N PHE A 246 -6.13 -10.96 -7.38
CA PHE A 246 -6.08 -12.39 -7.13
C PHE A 246 -7.21 -13.08 -7.90
N ASN A 247 -7.00 -14.35 -8.27
CA ASN A 247 -8.11 -15.18 -8.76
C ASN A 247 -9.00 -15.68 -7.61
N GLU A 248 -8.38 -15.99 -6.47
CA GLU A 248 -9.03 -16.35 -5.22
C GLU A 248 -8.42 -15.51 -4.09
N TYR A 249 -9.22 -15.14 -3.09
CA TYR A 249 -8.72 -14.27 -2.02
C TYR A 249 -7.83 -15.05 -1.04
N PRO A 250 -6.65 -14.51 -0.68
CA PRO A 250 -5.72 -15.17 0.23
C PRO A 250 -6.31 -15.38 1.63
N LYS A 251 -6.00 -16.53 2.25
CA LYS A 251 -6.64 -16.97 3.50
C LYS A 251 -6.31 -16.06 4.68
N GLU A 252 -5.04 -15.70 4.80
CA GLU A 252 -4.49 -14.82 5.84
C GLU A 252 -4.90 -13.35 5.65
N ALA A 253 -5.37 -12.99 4.46
CA ALA A 253 -5.76 -11.63 4.13
C ALA A 253 -7.24 -11.49 3.75
N TYR A 254 -8.02 -12.55 3.94
CA TYR A 254 -9.45 -12.56 3.65
C TYR A 254 -10.19 -11.52 4.50
N ILE A 255 -11.08 -10.77 3.86
CA ILE A 255 -11.97 -9.79 4.48
C ILE A 255 -13.42 -10.22 4.25
N THR A 256 -14.20 -10.36 5.33
CA THR A 256 -15.56 -10.92 5.25
C THR A 256 -16.54 -9.99 4.55
N ASP A 257 -17.74 -10.50 4.25
CA ASP A 257 -18.81 -9.66 3.66
C ASP A 257 -19.20 -8.54 4.63
N GLU A 258 -19.33 -8.84 5.92
CA GLU A 258 -19.62 -7.87 6.97
C GLU A 258 -18.53 -6.80 7.07
N GLU A 259 -17.26 -7.20 7.08
CA GLU A 259 -16.14 -6.26 7.14
C GLU A 259 -16.10 -5.32 5.93
N ILE A 260 -16.42 -5.82 4.73
CA ILE A 260 -16.53 -4.97 3.53
C ILE A 260 -17.67 -3.97 3.66
N VAL A 261 -18.84 -4.41 4.15
CA VAL A 261 -19.99 -3.53 4.39
C VAL A 261 -19.65 -2.42 5.38
N GLU A 262 -18.95 -2.76 6.46
CA GLU A 262 -18.51 -1.80 7.48
C GLU A 262 -17.45 -0.84 6.95
N TYR A 263 -16.39 -1.37 6.31
CA TYR A 263 -15.27 -0.59 5.79
C TYR A 263 -15.73 0.49 4.81
N TYR A 264 -16.63 0.13 3.89
CA TYR A 264 -17.18 1.04 2.89
C TYR A 264 -18.47 1.74 3.33
N ASN A 265 -18.92 1.54 4.58
CA ASN A 265 -20.16 2.12 5.12
C ASN A 265 -21.40 1.87 4.22
N MET A 266 -21.51 0.71 3.59
CA MET A 266 -22.45 0.44 2.49
C MET A 266 -23.94 0.51 2.87
N MET A 267 -24.26 0.53 4.18
CA MET A 267 -25.63 0.61 4.70
C MET A 267 -26.05 2.03 5.13
N LYS A 268 -25.17 3.04 4.98
CA LYS A 268 -25.46 4.42 5.37
C LYS A 268 -25.97 5.31 4.22
N ASP A 269 -26.18 4.72 3.04
CA ASP A 269 -26.68 5.39 1.84
C ASP A 269 -28.20 5.27 1.69
#